data_AF-X1RDD5-F1
#
_entry.id   AF-X1RDD5-F1
#
_cell.length_a   1.000
_cell.length_b   1.000
_cell.length_c   1.000
_cell.angle_alpha   90.00
_cell.angle_beta   90.00
_cell.angle_gamma   90.00
#
_symmetry.space_group_name_H-M   'P 1'
#
loop_
_entity.id
_entity.type
_entity.pdbx_description
1 polymer ?
#
loop_
_entity_poly.entity_id
_entity_poly.type
_entity_poly.pdbx_seq_one_letter_code
_entity_poly.pdbx_strand_id
1 'polypeptide(L)' 'MRRFLLTAPYFEVKEVAVQGNSRLSNDQILGWANVPLKRSIFAVNIKEISQAIASKSQIKRVEIRRILPTKVLIVVE' A
#
# COMPACT_ATOMS: atom_id res chain seq x y z
N MET A 1 21.37 2.51 12.82
CA MET A 1 20.23 1.59 12.65
C MET A 1 19.18 2.08 11.63
N ARG A 2 18.56 3.26 11.80
CA ARG A 2 17.43 3.73 10.94
C ARG A 2 17.71 3.76 9.43
N ARG A 3 18.93 4.13 9.01
CA ARG A 3 19.30 4.25 7.60
C ARG A 3 19.22 2.91 6.85
N PHE A 4 19.57 1.81 7.52
CA PHE A 4 19.53 0.46 6.96
C PHE A 4 18.10 0.05 6.58
N LEU A 5 17.10 0.37 7.41
CA LEU A 5 15.70 0.05 7.13
C LEU A 5 15.20 0.74 5.85
N LEU A 6 15.67 1.95 5.55
CA LEU A 6 15.21 2.75 4.42
C LEU A 6 15.91 2.42 3.10
N THR A 7 17.11 1.84 3.14
CA THR A 7 17.94 1.64 1.94
C THR A 7 18.30 0.19 1.65
N ALA A 8 18.04 -0.74 2.58
CA ALA A 8 18.36 -2.14 2.34
C ALA A 8 17.37 -2.77 1.33
N PRO A 9 17.87 -3.43 0.27
CA PRO A 9 17.02 -4.12 -0.72
C PRO A 9 16.08 -5.16 -0.11
N TYR A 10 16.42 -5.69 1.07
CA TYR A 10 15.60 -6.64 1.82
C TYR A 10 14.21 -6.09 2.18
N PHE A 11 14.09 -4.77 2.38
CA PHE A 11 12.83 -4.12 2.72
C PHE A 11 12.12 -3.49 1.52
N GLU A 12 12.58 -3.73 0.30
CA GLU A 12 11.91 -3.21 -0.88
C GLU A 12 10.52 -3.81 -1.05
N VAL A 13 9.55 -2.97 -1.42
CA VAL A 13 8.21 -3.42 -1.77
C VAL A 13 8.30 -4.25 -3.05
N LYS A 14 7.94 -5.53 -2.92
CA LYS A 14 7.89 -6.51 -4.01
C LYS A 14 6.47 -6.85 -4.42
N GLU A 15 5.54 -6.77 -3.48
CA GLU A 15 4.16 -7.16 -3.69
C GLU A 15 3.22 -6.13 -3.07
N VAL A 16 2.16 -5.78 -3.80
CA VAL A 16 1.04 -5.00 -3.28
C VAL A 16 -0.23 -5.82 -3.53
N ALA A 17 -0.91 -6.18 -2.46
CA ALA A 17 -2.13 -6.97 -2.52
C ALA A 17 -3.34 -6.13 -2.10
N VAL A 18 -4.50 -6.43 -2.69
CA VAL A 18 -5.78 -5.80 -2.38
C VAL A 18 -6.74 -6.87 -1.85
N GLN A 19 -7.48 -6.53 -0.81
CA GLN A 19 -8.50 -7.38 -0.19
C GLN A 19 -9.77 -6.59 0.11
N GLY A 20 -10.91 -7.28 0.18
CA GLY A 20 -12.23 -6.69 0.48
C GLY A 20 -12.86 -5.92 -0.70
N ASN A 21 -12.19 -5.86 -1.85
CA ASN A 21 -12.60 -5.16 -3.06
C ASN A 21 -13.67 -5.92 -3.88
N SER A 22 -14.72 -6.42 -3.23
CA SER A 22 -15.80 -7.18 -3.90
C SER A 22 -16.47 -6.45 -5.08
N ARG A 23 -16.47 -5.11 -5.08
CA ARG A 23 -17.11 -4.26 -6.09
C ARG A 23 -16.13 -3.55 -7.05
N LEU A 24 -14.82 -3.68 -6.83
CA LEU A 24 -13.79 -2.93 -7.54
C LEU A 24 -12.67 -3.87 -7.99
N SER A 25 -12.08 -3.65 -9.16
CA SER A 25 -10.94 -4.47 -9.56
C SER A 25 -9.69 -4.13 -8.73
N ASN A 26 -8.76 -5.08 -8.62
CA ASN A 26 -7.47 -4.84 -8.00
C ASN A 26 -6.75 -3.66 -8.68
N ASP A 27 -6.75 -3.63 -10.02
CA ASP A 27 -6.06 -2.62 -10.82
C ASP A 27 -6.59 -1.20 -10.56
N GLN A 28 -7.91 -1.05 -10.35
CA GLN A 28 -8.50 0.24 -10.00
C GLN A 28 -7.95 0.78 -8.68
N ILE A 29 -7.92 -0.06 -7.65
CA ILE A 29 -7.43 0.33 -6.32
C ILE A 29 -5.92 0.56 -6.34
N LEU A 30 -5.17 -0.31 -7.02
CA LEU A 30 -3.72 -0.15 -7.21
C LEU A 30 -3.39 1.15 -7.96
N GLY A 31 -4.19 1.52 -8.95
CA GLY A 31 -4.07 2.77 -9.69
C GLY A 31 -4.27 4.01 -8.82
N TRP A 32 -5.20 3.98 -7.86
CA TRP A 32 -5.37 5.07 -6.89
C TRP A 32 -4.27 5.10 -5.83
N ALA A 33 -3.80 3.92 -5.42
CA ALA A 33 -2.83 3.78 -4.35
C ALA A 33 -1.42 4.25 -4.75
N ASN A 34 -1.04 4.03 -6.03
CA ASN A 34 0.26 4.41 -6.59
C ASN A 34 1.45 4.03 -5.68
N VAL A 35 1.42 2.82 -5.11
CA VAL A 35 2.45 2.35 -4.17
C VAL A 35 3.77 2.16 -4.93
N PRO A 36 4.87 2.83 -4.51
CA PRO A 36 6.14 2.72 -5.20
C PRO A 36 6.77 1.33 -4.98
N LEU A 37 6.92 0.58 -6.07
CA LEU A 37 7.70 -0.66 -6.07
C LEU A 37 9.20 -0.36 -5.98
N LYS A 38 10.00 -1.33 -5.52
CA LYS A 38 11.48 -1.21 -5.37
C LYS A 38 11.93 -0.05 -4.47
N ARG A 39 11.04 0.48 -3.63
CA ARG A 39 11.38 1.36 -2.52
C ARG A 39 11.19 0.63 -1.21
N SER A 40 11.93 1.04 -0.18
CA SER A 40 11.74 0.49 1.16
C SER A 40 10.29 0.67 1.62
N ILE A 41 9.71 -0.40 2.18
CA ILE A 41 8.37 -0.43 2.76
C ILE A 41 8.20 0.61 3.89
N PHE A 42 9.29 1.00 4.55
CA PHE A 42 9.30 2.03 5.58
C PHE A 42 9.25 3.44 5.00
N ALA A 43 9.67 3.64 3.75
CA ALA A 43 9.58 4.90 3.03
C ALA A 43 8.20 5.13 2.38
N VAL A 44 7.34 4.10 2.34
CA VAL A 44 5.97 4.20 1.82
C VAL A 44 5.11 5.07 2.74
N ASN A 45 4.53 6.13 2.19
CA ASN A 45 3.63 7.03 2.91
C ASN A 45 2.21 6.46 3.00
N ILE A 46 1.98 5.64 4.02
CA ILE A 46 0.68 4.99 4.25
C ILE A 46 -0.46 6.00 4.39
N LYS A 47 -0.22 7.13 5.04
CA LYS A 47 -1.27 8.12 5.30
C LYS A 47 -1.78 8.74 4.00
N GLU A 48 -0.86 9.09 3.11
CA GLU A 48 -1.18 9.64 1.79
C GLU A 48 -1.94 8.64 0.93
N ILE A 49 -1.48 7.38 0.87
CA ILE A 49 -2.16 6.33 0.11
C ILE A 49 -3.57 6.08 0.66
N SER A 50 -3.72 6.03 1.99
CA SER A 50 -5.01 5.86 2.65
C SER A 50 -5.96 7.02 2.31
N GLN A 51 -5.48 8.26 2.32
CA GLN A 51 -6.28 9.42 1.96
C GLN A 51 -6.68 9.43 0.48
N ALA A 52 -5.76 9.05 -0.42
CA ALA A 52 -6.03 8.97 -1.85
C ALA A 52 -7.15 7.97 -2.17
N ILE A 53 -7.14 6.80 -1.51
CA ILE A 53 -8.18 5.77 -1.68
C ILE A 53 -9.48 6.18 -0.98
N ALA A 54 -9.42 6.69 0.26
CA ALA A 54 -10.60 7.12 1.02
C ALA A 54 -11.35 8.30 0.37
N SER A 55 -10.69 9.08 -0.48
CA SER A 55 -11.32 10.17 -1.24
C SER A 55 -12.33 9.69 -2.29
N LYS A 56 -12.37 8.39 -2.59
CA LYS A 56 -13.26 7.82 -3.61
C LYS A 56 -14.61 7.48 -2.99
N SER A 57 -15.69 7.96 -3.60
CA SER A 57 -17.08 7.76 -3.12
C SER A 57 -17.50 6.29 -3.04
N GLN A 58 -16.79 5.39 -3.73
CA GLN A 58 -17.04 3.95 -3.73
C GLN A 58 -16.41 3.22 -2.53
N ILE A 59 -15.54 3.90 -1.77
CA ILE A 59 -14.81 3.34 -0.62
C ILE A 59 -15.45 3.86 0.66
N LYS A 60 -15.94 2.96 1.51
CA LYS A 60 -16.44 3.31 2.85
C LYS A 60 -15.32 3.38 3.85
N ARG A 61 -14.37 2.44 3.75
CA ARG A 61 -13.22 2.34 4.64
C ARG A 61 -12.01 1.82 3.89
N VAL A 62 -10.84 2.28 4.32
CA VAL A 62 -9.55 1.76 3.86
C VAL A 62 -8.63 1.54 5.05
N GLU A 63 -7.89 0.43 5.02
CA GLU A 63 -6.80 0.14 5.93
C GLU A 63 -5.59 -0.31 5.13
N ILE A 64 -4.41 0.19 5.48
CA ILE A 64 -3.16 -0.18 4.81
C ILE A 64 -2.21 -0.77 5.84
N ARG A 65 -1.75 -1.99 5.58
CA ARG A 65 -0.86 -2.74 6.45
C ARG A 65 0.48 -3.00 5.76
N ARG A 66 1.56 -2.88 6.53
CA ARG A 66 2.89 -3.37 6.12
C ARG A 66 3.00 -4.82 6.56
N ILE A 67 3.09 -5.73 5.60
CA ILE A 67 3.42 -7.12 5.84
C ILE A 67 4.93 -7.24 5.58
N LEU A 68 5.70 -7.15 6.65
CA LEU A 68 7.16 -7.14 6.56
C LEU A 68 7.69 -8.46 5.97
N PRO A 69 8.82 -8.41 5.24
CA PRO A 69 9.61 -7.21 4.96
C PRO A 69 9.20 -6.47 3.67
N THR A 70 8.39 -7.07 2.78
CA THR A 70 8.30 -6.63 1.38
C THR A 70 6.90 -6.41 0.82
N LYS A 71 5.84 -6.63 1.62
CA LYS A 71 4.46 -6.63 1.11
C LYS A 71 3.64 -5.50 1.72
N VAL A 72 2.90 -4.79 0.88
CA VAL A 72 1.88 -3.83 1.30
C VAL A 72 0.51 -4.45 1.05
N LEU A 73 -0.34 -4.51 2.07
CA LEU A 73 -1.71 -4.97 1.96
C LEU A 73 -2.65 -3.78 2.07
N ILE A 74 -3.53 -3.63 1.09
CA ILE A 74 -4.61 -2.64 1.07
C ILE A 74 -5.92 -3.41 1.31
N VAL A 75 -6.61 -3.06 2.39
CA VAL A 75 -7.93 -3.61 2.70
C VAL A 75 -8.94 -2.50 2.50
N VAL A 76 -9.99 -2.78 1.71
CA VAL A 76 -11.09 -1.84 1.44
C VAL A 76 -12.45 -2.47 1.74
N GLU A 77 -13.42 -1.63 2.10
CA GLU A 77 -14.83 -2.02 2.35
C GLU A 77 -15.81 -1.04 1.69
#